data_AF-A0AAP0BWZ7-F1
#
_entry.id   AF-A0AAP0BWZ7-F1
#
_cell.length_a   1.000
_cell.length_b   1.000
_cell.length_c   1.000
_cell.angle_alpha   90.00
_cell.angle_beta   90.00
_cell.angle_gamma   90.00
#
_symmetry.space_group_name_H-M   'P 1'
#
loop_
_entity.id
_entity.type
_entity.pdbx_description
1 polymer ?
#
loop_
_entity_poly.entity_id
_entity_poly.type
_entity_poly.pdbx_seq_one_letter_code
_entity_poly.pdbx_strand_id
1 'polypeptide(L)'
;MWIGGFLIVGAAAHAAIFMVRDYDPTTRYNDLLDRVLRHHDAIISHLNWACIFLGFHSFGLYIHNDTMSALGRPQDMFSDTAIQLQPIFAQWVQNTHALAPSVTAPGTTTSTSLTWGGGELIAVGGKVALLPIPLGTADFLVHHIHAFTIHGGTCQVSAWDHVFLGLFWMYNAISVVIFHFSWKMQSDVWGTISDQGVVTHITGGNFAQSSITINGWLGISYGHRHLR
;
A
#
# COMPACT_ATOMS: atom_id res chain seq x y z
N MET A 1 5.13 4.68 11.36
CA MET A 1 5.14 5.04 9.93
C MET A 1 5.82 6.38 9.68
N TRP A 2 5.27 7.50 10.17
CA TRP A 2 5.83 8.84 9.98
C TRP A 2 7.32 8.97 10.31
N ILE A 3 7.74 8.51 11.50
CA ILE A 3 9.16 8.55 11.90
C ILE A 3 10.05 7.84 10.85
N GLY A 4 9.65 6.67 10.39
CA GLY A 4 10.38 5.93 9.35
C GLY A 4 10.48 6.71 8.03
N GLY A 5 9.40 7.38 7.62
CA GLY A 5 9.41 8.26 6.44
C GLY A 5 10.41 9.40 6.53
N PHE A 6 10.40 10.13 7.65
CA PHE A 6 11.35 11.21 7.89
C PHE A 6 12.80 10.72 7.91
N LEU A 7 13.06 9.55 8.50
CA LEU A 7 14.41 8.97 8.51
C LEU A 7 14.87 8.55 7.10
N ILE A 8 13.98 8.02 6.26
CA ILE A 8 14.32 7.65 4.86
C ILE A 8 14.65 8.91 4.04
N VAL A 9 13.82 9.96 4.13
CA VAL A 9 14.10 11.23 3.43
C VAL A 9 15.38 11.88 3.98
N GLY A 10 15.61 11.82 5.29
CA GLY A 10 16.84 12.26 5.93
C GLY A 10 18.07 11.52 5.42
N ALA A 11 17.99 10.21 5.22
CA ALA A 11 19.08 9.43 4.64
C ALA A 11 19.42 9.90 3.22
N ALA A 12 18.42 10.16 2.37
CA ALA A 12 18.63 10.72 1.03
C ALA A 12 19.24 12.14 1.08
N ALA A 13 18.80 12.98 2.02
CA ALA A 13 19.37 14.31 2.23
C ALA A 13 20.87 14.25 2.58
N HIS A 14 21.24 13.36 3.50
CA HIS A 14 22.63 13.18 3.90
C HIS A 14 23.48 12.53 2.80
N ALA A 15 22.92 11.64 1.98
CA ALA A 15 23.60 11.12 0.80
C ALA A 15 23.94 12.23 -0.20
N ALA A 16 23.01 13.17 -0.44
CA ALA A 16 23.29 14.31 -1.31
C ALA A 16 24.32 15.28 -0.70
N ILE A 17 24.30 15.50 0.62
CA ILE A 17 25.32 16.30 1.31
C ILE A 17 26.70 15.66 1.14
N PHE A 18 26.81 14.35 1.31
CA PHE A 18 28.04 13.59 1.06
C PHE A 18 28.52 13.79 -0.39
N MET A 19 27.63 13.65 -1.37
CA MET A 19 27.98 13.82 -2.79
C MET A 19 28.49 15.24 -3.13
N VAL A 20 28.05 16.26 -2.39
CA VAL A 20 28.48 17.65 -2.62
C VAL A 20 29.76 17.99 -1.85
N ARG A 21 29.92 17.49 -0.62
CA ARG A 21 30.99 17.94 0.30
C ARG A 21 32.17 17.00 0.37
N ASP A 22 31.92 15.70 0.32
CA ASP A 22 32.88 14.67 0.74
C ASP A 22 33.24 13.69 -0.38
N TYR A 23 32.49 13.68 -1.49
CA TYR A 23 32.79 12.84 -2.65
C TYR A 23 34.00 13.39 -3.43
N ASP A 24 35.02 12.54 -3.60
CA ASP A 24 36.21 12.83 -4.38
C ASP A 24 36.35 11.82 -5.55
N PRO A 25 36.19 12.25 -6.81
CA PRO A 25 36.28 11.37 -7.97
C PRO A 25 37.70 10.81 -8.19
N THR A 26 38.73 11.44 -7.63
CA THR A 26 40.12 10.98 -7.79
C THR A 26 40.43 9.73 -6.97
N THR A 27 39.70 9.52 -5.87
CA THR A 27 39.88 8.38 -4.97
C THR A 27 38.90 7.23 -5.24
N ARG A 28 37.88 7.45 -6.07
CA ARG A 28 36.76 6.51 -6.33
C ARG A 28 36.65 6.04 -7.78
N TYR A 29 37.76 6.01 -8.52
CA TYR A 29 37.76 5.62 -9.92
C TYR A 29 37.24 4.18 -10.14
N ASN A 30 36.22 4.03 -10.99
CA ASN A 30 35.64 2.75 -11.43
C ASN A 30 35.13 1.84 -10.29
N ASP A 31 34.83 2.41 -9.12
CA ASP A 31 34.13 1.71 -8.06
C ASP A 31 32.62 1.60 -8.37
N LEU A 32 31.83 1.03 -7.46
CA LEU A 32 30.39 0.90 -7.65
C LEU A 32 29.69 2.27 -7.78
N LEU A 33 30.12 3.27 -7.02
CA LEU A 33 29.51 4.60 -7.00
C LEU A 33 29.81 5.35 -8.30
N ASP A 34 31.07 5.38 -8.74
CA ASP A 34 31.47 5.98 -10.02
C ASP A 34 30.73 5.34 -11.20
N ARG A 35 30.59 4.01 -11.18
CA ARG A 35 29.82 3.30 -12.20
C ARG A 35 28.38 3.79 -12.23
N VAL A 36 27.68 3.85 -11.10
CA VAL A 36 26.30 4.36 -10.99
C VAL A 36 26.19 5.78 -11.56
N LEU A 37 27.10 6.69 -11.20
CA LEU A 37 27.10 8.07 -11.67
C LEU A 37 27.25 8.16 -13.19
N ARG A 38 28.07 7.29 -13.81
CA ARG A 38 28.27 7.28 -15.27
C ARG A 38 27.04 6.87 -16.09
N HIS A 39 26.02 6.28 -15.48
CA HIS A 39 24.77 5.92 -16.15
C HIS A 39 23.52 6.42 -15.42
N HIS A 40 23.65 7.50 -14.65
CA HIS A 40 22.54 8.07 -13.87
C HIS A 40 21.33 8.44 -14.77
N ASP A 41 21.55 8.95 -15.98
CA ASP A 41 20.48 9.23 -16.94
C ASP A 41 19.65 7.99 -17.30
N ALA A 42 20.29 6.83 -17.43
CA ALA A 42 19.58 5.57 -17.69
C ALA A 42 18.75 5.15 -16.47
N ILE A 43 19.29 5.28 -15.26
CA ILE A 43 18.57 4.96 -14.01
C ILE A 43 17.34 5.87 -13.87
N ILE A 44 17.53 7.18 -14.01
CA ILE A 44 16.45 8.17 -13.83
C ILE A 44 15.38 8.04 -14.91
N SER A 45 15.75 7.80 -16.18
CA SER A 45 14.77 7.61 -17.26
C SER A 45 13.93 6.34 -17.09
N HIS A 46 14.52 5.23 -16.63
CA HIS A 46 13.76 4.01 -16.34
C HIS A 46 12.87 4.17 -15.12
N LEU A 47 13.34 4.85 -14.06
CA LEU A 47 12.51 5.16 -12.91
C LEU A 47 11.33 6.06 -13.30
N ASN A 48 11.56 7.09 -14.13
CA ASN A 48 10.49 7.94 -14.64
C ASN A 48 9.46 7.14 -15.45
N TRP A 49 9.90 6.26 -16.34
CA TRP A 49 9.01 5.34 -17.05
C TRP A 49 8.18 4.48 -16.08
N ALA A 50 8.82 3.89 -15.07
CA ALA A 50 8.13 3.06 -14.08
C ALA A 50 7.09 3.86 -13.28
N CYS A 51 7.40 5.10 -12.90
CA CYS A 51 6.46 5.99 -12.20
C CYS A 51 5.24 6.32 -13.06
N ILE A 52 5.45 6.63 -14.34
CA ILE A 52 4.36 6.90 -15.29
C ILE A 52 3.50 5.64 -15.47
N PHE A 53 4.15 4.50 -15.69
CA PHE A 53 3.47 3.21 -15.82
C PHE A 53 2.63 2.90 -14.58
N LEU A 54 3.21 2.98 -13.39
CA LEU A 54 2.51 2.74 -12.13
C LEU A 54 1.36 3.73 -11.93
N GLY A 55 1.53 5.01 -12.25
CA GLY A 55 0.47 6.01 -12.14
C GLY A 55 -0.75 5.68 -13.00
N PHE A 56 -0.54 5.35 -14.28
CA PHE A 56 -1.61 4.97 -15.19
C PHE A 56 -2.29 3.64 -14.82
N HIS A 57 -1.53 2.65 -14.36
CA HIS A 57 -2.04 1.30 -14.07
C HIS A 57 -2.41 1.09 -12.59
N SER A 58 -2.43 2.14 -11.78
CA SER A 58 -2.96 2.12 -10.41
C SER A 58 -4.03 3.21 -10.24
N PHE A 59 -3.63 4.48 -10.15
CA PHE A 59 -4.54 5.60 -9.99
C PHE A 59 -5.49 5.76 -11.20
N GLY A 60 -5.02 5.45 -12.41
CA GLY A 60 -5.89 5.41 -13.58
C GLY A 60 -7.05 4.40 -13.47
N LEU A 61 -6.86 3.28 -12.76
CA LEU A 61 -7.92 2.29 -12.53
C LEU A 61 -9.00 2.81 -11.57
N TYR A 62 -8.62 3.66 -10.61
CA TYR A 62 -9.57 4.36 -9.75
C TYR A 62 -10.45 5.33 -10.55
N ILE A 63 -9.85 6.13 -11.43
CA ILE A 63 -10.58 7.04 -12.32
C ILE A 63 -11.51 6.27 -13.26
N HIS A 64 -11.04 5.15 -13.81
CA HIS A 64 -11.86 4.23 -14.61
C HIS A 64 -13.08 3.76 -13.83
N ASN A 65 -12.88 3.27 -12.60
CA ASN A 65 -13.97 2.81 -11.75
C ASN A 65 -14.96 3.91 -11.38
N ASP A 66 -14.50 5.13 -11.04
CA ASP A 66 -15.38 6.28 -10.82
C ASP A 66 -16.24 6.57 -12.06
N THR A 67 -15.61 6.55 -13.24
CA THR A 67 -16.29 6.79 -14.52
C THR A 67 -17.32 5.70 -14.83
N MET A 68 -16.95 4.43 -14.71
CA MET A 68 -17.88 3.31 -14.96
C MET A 68 -19.03 3.29 -13.95
N SER A 69 -18.75 3.60 -12.67
CA SER A 69 -19.79 3.74 -11.65
C SER A 69 -20.75 4.89 -12.00
N ALA A 70 -20.24 6.06 -12.40
CA ALA A 70 -21.05 7.22 -12.77
C ALA A 70 -21.89 6.99 -14.04
N LEU A 71 -21.39 6.18 -14.97
CA LEU A 71 -22.11 5.77 -16.17
C LEU A 71 -23.14 4.64 -15.92
N GLY A 72 -23.29 4.17 -14.68
CA GLY A 72 -24.21 3.08 -14.34
C GLY A 72 -23.77 1.72 -14.91
N ARG A 73 -22.46 1.50 -15.06
CA ARG A 73 -21.86 0.29 -15.63
C ARG A 73 -21.01 -0.49 -14.60
N PRO A 74 -21.59 -0.96 -13.48
CA PRO A 74 -20.84 -1.65 -12.43
C PRO A 74 -20.19 -2.97 -12.90
N GLN A 75 -20.74 -3.61 -13.94
CA GLN A 75 -20.18 -4.82 -14.55
C GLN A 75 -18.83 -4.59 -15.27
N ASP A 76 -18.51 -3.33 -15.59
CA ASP A 76 -17.27 -2.96 -16.29
C ASP A 76 -16.21 -2.38 -15.33
N MET A 77 -16.46 -2.44 -14.02
CA MET A 77 -15.55 -2.00 -12.98
C MET A 77 -14.52 -3.09 -12.62
N PHE A 78 -13.33 -2.64 -12.20
CA PHE A 78 -12.37 -3.50 -11.52
C PHE A 78 -12.81 -3.71 -10.07
N SER A 79 -13.37 -4.88 -9.78
CA SER A 79 -13.91 -5.24 -8.46
C SER A 79 -13.98 -6.76 -8.28
N ASP A 80 -14.22 -7.22 -7.06
CA ASP A 80 -14.36 -8.65 -6.78
C ASP A 80 -15.60 -9.29 -7.43
N THR A 81 -16.61 -8.49 -7.81
CA THR A 81 -17.87 -8.99 -8.40
C THR A 81 -17.96 -8.79 -9.91
N ALA A 82 -16.97 -8.15 -10.53
CA ALA A 82 -16.94 -7.86 -11.96
C ALA A 82 -15.57 -8.26 -12.55
N ILE A 83 -14.76 -7.31 -13.00
CA ILE A 83 -13.42 -7.60 -13.54
C ILE A 83 -12.43 -7.70 -12.38
N GLN A 84 -12.06 -8.92 -12.02
CA GLN A 84 -11.21 -9.17 -10.85
C GLN A 84 -9.73 -8.94 -11.14
N LEU A 85 -9.03 -8.27 -10.22
CA LEU A 85 -7.57 -8.19 -10.19
C LEU A 85 -7.08 -8.74 -8.85
N GLN A 86 -7.04 -10.07 -8.72
CA GLN A 86 -6.71 -10.73 -7.46
C GLN A 86 -5.21 -10.65 -7.14
N PRO A 87 -4.82 -10.36 -5.89
CA PRO A 87 -3.42 -10.37 -5.44
C PRO A 87 -2.94 -11.80 -5.17
N ILE A 88 -2.91 -12.65 -6.22
CA ILE A 88 -2.66 -14.09 -6.12
C ILE A 88 -1.35 -14.45 -5.41
N PHE A 89 -0.30 -13.64 -5.60
CA PHE A 89 0.99 -13.88 -4.95
C PHE A 89 0.93 -13.62 -3.44
N ALA A 90 0.19 -12.59 -3.03
CA ALA A 90 0.00 -12.32 -1.60
C ALA A 90 -0.85 -13.42 -0.96
N GLN A 91 -1.94 -13.84 -1.60
CA GLN A 91 -2.78 -14.96 -1.14
C GLN A 91 -1.98 -16.28 -1.04
N TRP A 92 -1.09 -16.54 -2.01
CA TRP A 92 -0.19 -17.70 -1.96
C TRP A 92 0.78 -17.63 -0.77
N VAL A 93 1.35 -16.46 -0.47
CA VAL A 93 2.17 -16.25 0.74
C VAL A 93 1.34 -16.44 2.01
N GLN A 94 0.11 -15.91 2.06
CA GLN A 94 -0.80 -16.12 3.19
C GLN A 94 -1.03 -17.62 3.45
N ASN A 95 -1.36 -18.39 2.41
CA ASN A 95 -1.58 -19.83 2.52
C ASN A 95 -0.32 -20.59 2.97
N THR A 96 0.84 -20.20 2.45
CA THR A 96 2.12 -20.82 2.85
C THR A 96 2.39 -20.62 4.35
N HIS A 97 2.10 -19.43 4.89
CA HIS A 97 2.29 -19.13 6.30
C HIS A 97 1.19 -19.73 7.20
N ALA A 98 -0.05 -19.78 6.72
CA ALA A 98 -1.17 -20.40 7.43
C ALA A 98 -0.98 -21.91 7.61
N LEU A 99 -0.42 -22.58 6.58
CA LEU A 99 -0.17 -24.03 6.57
C LEU A 99 1.24 -24.43 7.06
N ALA A 100 2.08 -23.45 7.41
CA ALA A 100 3.45 -23.72 7.88
C ALA A 100 3.52 -24.61 9.15
N PRO A 101 2.68 -24.41 10.17
CA PRO A 101 2.75 -25.18 11.41
C PRO A 101 2.61 -26.68 11.14
N SER A 102 3.49 -27.48 11.74
CA SER A 102 3.52 -28.95 11.56
C SER A 102 3.84 -29.46 10.15
N VAL A 103 4.09 -28.57 9.17
CA VAL A 103 4.49 -28.95 7.79
C VAL A 103 5.90 -28.47 7.49
N THR A 104 6.06 -27.17 7.23
CA THR A 104 7.36 -26.54 6.96
C THR A 104 8.01 -26.00 8.23
N ALA A 105 7.24 -25.89 9.32
CA ALA A 105 7.71 -25.58 10.67
C ALA A 105 7.22 -26.65 11.67
N PRO A 106 7.90 -27.82 11.76
CA PRO A 106 7.43 -28.95 12.56
C PRO A 106 7.37 -28.69 14.08
N GLY A 107 8.17 -27.75 14.57
CA GLY A 107 8.22 -27.39 15.99
C GLY A 107 7.19 -26.33 16.43
N THR A 108 6.40 -25.79 15.50
CA THR A 108 5.46 -24.70 15.79
C THR A 108 4.02 -25.20 15.72
N THR A 109 3.20 -24.76 16.69
CA THR A 109 1.79 -25.10 16.80
C THR A 109 0.86 -24.06 16.18
N THR A 110 1.34 -22.84 15.95
CA THR A 110 0.59 -21.73 15.35
C THR A 110 1.40 -21.06 14.24
N SER A 111 0.72 -20.38 13.33
CA SER A 111 1.35 -19.56 12.29
C SER A 111 2.04 -18.33 12.93
N THR A 112 2.84 -17.60 12.15
CA THR A 112 3.53 -16.39 12.63
C THR A 112 2.59 -15.22 12.95
N SER A 113 1.36 -15.25 12.42
CA SER A 113 0.30 -14.28 12.70
C SER A 113 -1.07 -14.87 12.32
N LEU A 114 -2.11 -14.53 13.07
CA LEU A 114 -3.48 -14.95 12.75
C LEU A 114 -4.03 -14.25 11.48
N THR A 115 -3.39 -13.16 11.06
CA THR A 115 -3.77 -12.43 9.84
C THR A 115 -3.62 -13.25 8.56
N TRP A 116 -2.78 -14.30 8.57
CA TRP A 116 -2.55 -15.17 7.40
C TRP A 116 -3.73 -16.09 7.08
N GLY A 117 -4.63 -16.35 8.03
CA GLY A 117 -5.64 -17.40 7.91
C GLY A 117 -5.28 -18.68 8.68
N GLY A 118 -6.26 -19.60 8.80
CA GLY A 118 -6.08 -20.92 9.41
C GLY A 118 -6.11 -20.98 10.95
N GLY A 119 -6.14 -19.83 11.63
CA GLY A 119 -6.30 -19.75 13.10
C GLY A 119 -7.71 -19.34 13.52
N GLU A 120 -8.09 -19.65 14.77
CA GLU A 120 -9.36 -19.20 15.36
C GLU A 120 -9.37 -17.68 15.58
N LEU A 121 -10.56 -17.08 15.49
CA LEU A 121 -10.82 -15.70 15.87
C LEU A 121 -10.46 -15.49 17.35
N ILE A 122 -9.59 -14.52 17.64
CA ILE A 122 -9.29 -14.14 19.03
C ILE A 122 -10.09 -12.89 19.39
N ALA A 123 -10.86 -12.98 20.47
CA ALA A 123 -11.59 -11.87 21.05
C ALA A 123 -11.22 -11.65 22.53
N VAL A 124 -11.19 -10.39 22.95
CA VAL A 124 -10.94 -9.98 24.35
C VAL A 124 -11.97 -8.93 24.74
N GLY A 125 -12.73 -9.19 25.81
CA GLY A 125 -13.75 -8.25 26.30
C GLY A 125 -14.86 -7.96 25.29
N GLY A 126 -15.30 -8.96 24.53
CA GLY A 126 -16.35 -8.82 23.51
C GLY A 126 -15.91 -8.10 22.23
N LYS A 127 -14.61 -7.78 22.08
CA LYS A 127 -14.04 -7.13 20.90
C LYS A 127 -13.07 -8.07 20.20
N VAL A 128 -13.03 -7.99 18.87
CA VAL A 128 -12.06 -8.75 18.08
C VAL A 128 -10.66 -8.18 18.30
N ALA A 129 -9.73 -9.04 18.72
CA ALA A 129 -8.32 -8.69 18.86
C ALA A 129 -7.59 -8.82 17.51
N LEU A 130 -7.75 -9.95 16.83
CA LEU A 130 -7.15 -10.21 15.53
C LEU A 130 -7.95 -11.27 14.76
N LEU A 131 -8.00 -11.13 13.42
CA LEU A 131 -8.61 -12.11 12.52
C LEU A 131 -7.86 -12.17 11.17
N PRO A 132 -8.08 -13.21 10.35
CA PRO A 132 -7.53 -13.29 9.01
C PRO A 132 -7.88 -12.05 8.18
N ILE A 133 -6.92 -11.46 7.50
CA ILE A 133 -7.17 -10.28 6.67
C ILE A 133 -7.32 -10.75 5.22
N PRO A 134 -8.55 -10.79 4.67
CA PRO A 134 -8.75 -11.19 3.29
C PRO A 134 -8.13 -10.14 2.36
N LEU A 135 -7.52 -10.60 1.26
CA LEU A 135 -6.95 -9.73 0.23
C LEU A 135 -7.71 -9.93 -1.08
N GLY A 136 -8.40 -8.89 -1.56
CA GLY A 136 -9.16 -8.89 -2.80
C GLY A 136 -8.67 -7.85 -3.81
N THR A 137 -9.52 -7.53 -4.78
CA THR A 137 -9.23 -6.54 -5.84
C THR A 137 -8.96 -5.16 -5.25
N ALA A 138 -9.70 -4.75 -4.22
CA ALA A 138 -9.47 -3.50 -3.49
C ALA A 138 -8.05 -3.42 -2.91
N ASP A 139 -7.59 -4.51 -2.29
CA ASP A 139 -6.24 -4.61 -1.74
C ASP A 139 -5.19 -4.56 -2.85
N PHE A 140 -5.43 -5.21 -3.99
CA PHE A 140 -4.53 -5.13 -5.16
C PHE A 140 -4.35 -3.69 -5.64
N LEU A 141 -5.45 -2.94 -5.79
CA LEU A 141 -5.42 -1.55 -6.28
C LEU A 141 -4.62 -0.64 -5.33
N VAL A 142 -4.91 -0.67 -4.04
CA VAL A 142 -4.25 0.21 -3.06
C VAL A 142 -2.77 -0.13 -2.88
N HIS A 143 -2.38 -1.40 -2.98
CA HIS A 143 -0.95 -1.78 -2.93
C HIS A 143 -0.16 -1.24 -4.13
N HIS A 144 -0.78 -1.15 -5.32
CA HIS A 144 -0.14 -0.51 -6.47
C HIS A 144 -0.08 1.02 -6.34
N ILE A 145 -1.01 1.65 -5.61
CA ILE A 145 -0.88 3.06 -5.21
C ILE A 145 0.29 3.26 -4.23
N HIS A 146 0.50 2.34 -3.28
CA HIS A 146 1.67 2.40 -2.41
C HIS A 146 2.97 2.28 -3.23
N ALA A 147 3.03 1.33 -4.15
CA ALA A 147 4.18 1.19 -5.04
C ALA A 147 4.41 2.48 -5.85
N PHE A 148 3.37 3.03 -6.47
CA PHE A 148 3.43 4.28 -7.21
C PHE A 148 3.96 5.44 -6.36
N THR A 149 3.39 5.66 -5.17
CA THR A 149 3.75 6.80 -4.30
C THR A 149 5.15 6.68 -3.69
N ILE A 150 5.67 5.46 -3.53
CA ILE A 150 7.06 5.22 -3.10
C ILE A 150 8.06 5.46 -4.24
N HIS A 151 7.73 5.09 -5.48
CA HIS A 151 8.60 5.34 -6.64
C HIS A 151 8.50 6.79 -7.13
N GLY A 152 7.34 7.42 -6.94
CA GLY A 152 7.02 8.76 -7.39
C GLY A 152 7.99 9.80 -6.83
N GLY A 153 8.46 10.67 -7.71
CA GLY A 153 9.34 11.78 -7.38
C GLY A 153 9.22 12.87 -8.43
N THR A 154 9.48 14.09 -8.01
CA THR A 154 9.51 15.28 -8.89
C THR A 154 10.90 15.90 -8.84
N CYS A 155 11.32 16.50 -9.95
CA CYS A 155 12.63 17.12 -10.08
C CYS A 155 12.56 18.65 -9.92
N GLN A 156 13.53 19.18 -9.17
CA GLN A 156 13.95 20.59 -9.17
C GLN A 156 15.48 20.60 -9.38
N VAL A 157 16.17 21.74 -9.34
CA VAL A 157 17.59 21.79 -9.74
C VAL A 157 18.57 21.50 -8.60
N SER A 158 18.31 21.95 -7.37
CA SER A 158 19.22 21.69 -6.24
C SER A 158 18.86 20.41 -5.49
N ALA A 159 19.84 19.76 -4.87
CA ALA A 159 19.58 18.58 -4.04
C ALA A 159 18.69 18.90 -2.82
N TRP A 160 18.75 20.12 -2.29
CA TRP A 160 17.86 20.56 -1.21
C TRP A 160 16.41 20.68 -1.67
N ASP A 161 16.20 21.17 -2.90
CA ASP A 161 14.86 21.21 -3.52
C ASP A 161 14.30 19.80 -3.75
N HIS A 162 15.15 18.83 -4.08
CA HIS A 162 14.73 17.42 -4.17
C HIS A 162 14.32 16.84 -2.81
N VAL A 163 15.01 17.20 -1.72
CA VAL A 163 14.60 16.81 -0.36
C VAL A 163 13.25 17.45 0.00
N PHE A 164 13.07 18.73 -0.33
CA PHE A 164 11.81 19.45 -0.13
C PHE A 164 10.66 18.75 -0.87
N LEU A 165 10.80 18.45 -2.16
CA LEU A 165 9.80 17.72 -2.92
C LEU A 165 9.59 16.30 -2.41
N GLY A 166 10.67 15.62 -2.00
CA GLY A 166 10.64 14.29 -1.40
C GLY A 166 9.81 14.23 -0.12
N LEU A 167 9.78 15.31 0.68
CA LEU A 167 8.91 15.38 1.87
C LEU A 167 7.42 15.37 1.51
N PHE A 168 7.00 16.03 0.42
CA PHE A 168 5.60 16.00 -0.02
C PHE A 168 5.20 14.63 -0.55
N TRP A 169 6.08 13.97 -1.31
CA TRP A 169 5.84 12.61 -1.79
C TRP A 169 5.82 11.60 -0.63
N MET A 170 6.73 11.72 0.33
CA MET A 170 6.71 10.93 1.56
C MET A 170 5.42 11.16 2.35
N TYR A 171 4.97 12.42 2.48
CA TYR A 171 3.70 12.75 3.10
C TYR A 171 2.53 12.06 2.39
N ASN A 172 2.48 12.16 1.06
CA ASN A 172 1.44 11.51 0.26
C ASN A 172 1.45 9.98 0.46
N ALA A 173 2.61 9.35 0.31
CA ALA A 173 2.77 7.90 0.46
C ALA A 173 2.33 7.40 1.84
N ILE A 174 2.82 8.04 2.91
CA ILE A 174 2.45 7.62 4.27
C ILE A 174 0.98 7.89 4.55
N SER A 175 0.43 9.01 4.09
CA SER A 175 -0.99 9.33 4.26
C SER A 175 -1.88 8.25 3.64
N VAL A 176 -1.59 7.83 2.40
CA VAL A 176 -2.37 6.75 1.76
C VAL A 176 -2.25 5.44 2.54
N VAL A 177 -1.05 5.06 2.99
CA VAL A 177 -0.86 3.81 3.73
C VAL A 177 -1.60 3.83 5.08
N ILE A 178 -1.60 4.95 5.81
CA ILE A 178 -2.34 5.03 7.09
C ILE A 178 -3.85 5.07 6.86
N PHE A 179 -4.34 5.70 5.79
CA PHE A 179 -5.76 5.66 5.41
C PHE A 179 -6.19 4.24 5.03
N HIS A 180 -5.37 3.55 4.24
CA HIS A 180 -5.58 2.14 3.92
C HIS A 180 -5.64 1.28 5.18
N PHE A 181 -4.64 1.38 6.05
CA PHE A 181 -4.63 0.64 7.31
C PHE A 181 -5.89 0.94 8.13
N SER A 182 -6.20 2.21 8.35
CA SER A 182 -7.34 2.63 9.16
C SER A 182 -8.67 2.06 8.63
N TRP A 183 -8.92 2.18 7.33
CA TRP A 183 -10.16 1.72 6.74
C TRP A 183 -10.23 0.19 6.67
N LYS A 184 -9.16 -0.48 6.23
CA LYS A 184 -9.10 -1.94 6.16
C LYS A 184 -9.37 -2.56 7.53
N MET A 185 -8.72 -2.02 8.58
CA MET A 185 -8.89 -2.53 9.92
C MET A 185 -10.31 -2.31 10.45
N GLN A 186 -10.93 -1.16 10.21
CA GLN A 186 -12.30 -0.90 10.68
C GLN A 186 -13.38 -1.67 9.89
N SER A 187 -13.13 -1.93 8.61
CA SER A 187 -14.07 -2.62 7.73
C SER A 187 -14.04 -4.12 7.89
N ASP A 188 -12.84 -4.70 7.96
CA ASP A 188 -12.66 -6.13 7.78
C ASP A 188 -12.03 -6.81 9.00
N VAL A 189 -11.55 -6.05 10.01
CA VAL A 189 -10.87 -6.62 11.19
C VAL A 189 -11.60 -6.29 12.49
N TRP A 190 -11.51 -5.05 12.93
CA TRP A 190 -12.05 -4.63 14.21
C TRP A 190 -13.57 -4.63 14.22
N GLY A 191 -14.12 -5.04 15.35
CA GLY A 191 -15.56 -5.21 15.54
C GLY A 191 -15.87 -5.79 16.91
N THR A 192 -17.16 -5.99 17.15
CA THR A 192 -17.66 -6.73 18.32
C THR A 192 -18.02 -8.15 17.94
N ILE A 193 -17.86 -9.09 18.86
CA ILE A 193 -18.30 -10.47 18.70
C ILE A 193 -19.55 -10.70 19.56
N SER A 194 -20.57 -11.33 18.98
CA SER A 194 -21.75 -11.77 19.73
C SER A 194 -21.48 -13.08 20.49
N ASP A 195 -22.36 -13.42 21.43
CA ASP A 195 -22.32 -14.72 22.15
C ASP A 195 -22.46 -15.93 21.20
N GLN A 196 -22.95 -15.71 19.97
CA GLN A 196 -23.07 -16.71 18.91
C GLN A 196 -21.81 -16.79 18.02
N GLY A 197 -20.75 -16.04 18.33
CA GLY A 197 -19.51 -16.00 17.55
C GLY A 197 -19.58 -15.16 16.28
N VAL A 198 -20.66 -14.38 16.07
CA VAL A 198 -20.81 -13.52 14.88
C VAL A 198 -20.07 -12.21 15.09
N VAL A 199 -19.18 -11.88 14.15
CA VAL A 199 -18.44 -10.60 14.16
C VAL A 199 -19.26 -9.52 13.47
N THR A 200 -19.38 -8.37 14.12
CA THR A 200 -19.92 -7.13 13.53
C THR A 200 -18.79 -6.11 13.43
N HIS A 201 -18.31 -5.87 12.21
CA HIS A 201 -17.24 -4.91 11.96
C HIS A 201 -17.71 -3.46 12.12
N ILE A 202 -16.77 -2.56 12.46
CA ILE A 202 -17.08 -1.13 12.73
C ILE A 202 -17.77 -0.47 11.53
N THR A 203 -17.32 -0.76 10.29
CA THR A 203 -17.93 -0.21 9.07
C THR A 203 -18.62 -1.26 8.20
N GLY A 204 -18.88 -2.45 8.74
CA GLY A 204 -19.71 -3.48 8.10
C GLY A 204 -19.15 -4.05 6.78
N GLY A 205 -17.83 -4.18 6.63
CA GLY A 205 -17.22 -4.80 5.44
C GLY A 205 -17.32 -3.96 4.17
N ASN A 206 -17.45 -2.63 4.29
CA ASN A 206 -17.65 -1.74 3.14
C ASN A 206 -16.39 -1.52 2.27
N PHE A 207 -15.20 -1.93 2.72
CA PHE A 207 -13.93 -1.69 2.03
C PHE A 207 -13.89 -2.30 0.63
N ALA A 208 -14.30 -3.57 0.46
CA ALA A 208 -14.18 -4.28 -0.82
C ALA A 208 -14.93 -3.59 -1.99
N GLN A 209 -16.08 -2.95 -1.71
CA GLN A 209 -16.90 -2.28 -2.72
C GLN A 209 -16.66 -0.78 -2.82
N SER A 210 -16.28 -0.12 -1.72
CA SER A 210 -16.16 1.33 -1.69
C SER A 210 -14.73 1.81 -1.95
N SER A 211 -13.71 1.05 -1.55
CA SER A 211 -12.31 1.49 -1.66
C SER A 211 -11.70 1.31 -3.06
N ILE A 212 -12.51 0.98 -4.06
CA ILE A 212 -12.13 0.82 -5.48
C ILE A 212 -12.41 2.07 -6.32
N THR A 213 -13.01 3.12 -5.74
CA THR A 213 -13.30 4.42 -6.36
C THR A 213 -12.80 5.57 -5.48
N ILE A 214 -12.34 6.67 -6.07
CA ILE A 214 -11.94 7.87 -5.31
C ILE A 214 -13.14 8.43 -4.55
N ASN A 215 -14.32 8.40 -5.17
CA ASN A 215 -15.55 8.83 -4.52
C ASN A 215 -15.86 8.02 -3.26
N GLY A 216 -15.56 6.71 -3.24
CA GLY A 216 -15.73 5.90 -2.04
C GLY A 216 -14.77 6.28 -0.91
N TRP A 217 -13.51 6.63 -1.22
CA TRP A 217 -12.56 7.19 -0.24
C TRP A 217 -13.04 8.55 0.30
N LEU A 218 -13.68 9.38 -0.53
CA LEU A 218 -14.25 10.67 -0.10
C LEU A 218 -15.55 10.51 0.71
N GLY A 219 -16.40 9.55 0.36
CA GLY A 219 -17.71 9.32 0.98
C GLY A 219 -17.64 8.99 2.47
N ILE A 220 -16.53 8.43 2.94
CA ILE A 220 -16.27 8.22 4.37
C ILE A 220 -16.11 9.56 5.12
N SER A 221 -15.51 10.56 4.49
CA SER A 221 -15.25 11.87 5.13
C SER A 221 -16.52 12.68 5.37
N TYR A 222 -17.61 12.38 4.64
CA TYR A 222 -18.84 13.16 4.69
C TYR A 222 -20.04 12.46 5.36
N GLY A 223 -19.89 11.21 5.79
CA GLY A 223 -20.92 10.43 6.47
C GLY A 223 -22.19 10.25 5.65
N HIS A 224 -22.38 9.08 5.03
CA HIS A 224 -23.63 8.58 4.43
C HIS A 224 -24.69 9.65 4.07
N ARG A 225 -24.35 10.61 3.21
CA ARG A 225 -25.38 11.33 2.46
C ARG A 225 -25.61 10.53 1.20
N HIS A 226 -26.67 9.74 1.25
CA HIS A 226 -27.32 9.18 0.06
C HIS A 226 -27.50 10.29 -0.98
N LEU A 227 -26.65 10.29 -2.00
CA LEU A 227 -27.05 10.82 -3.29
C LEU A 227 -27.82 9.68 -3.97
N ARG A 228 -29.14 9.81 -3.92
CA ARG A 228 -30.05 9.11 -4.82
C ARG A 228 -29.81 9.57 -6.24
#